data_AF-A0A7S0FVN5-F1
#
_entry.id   AF-A0A7S0FVN5-F1
#
_cell.length_a   1.000
_cell.length_b   1.000
_cell.length_c   1.000
_cell.angle_alpha   90.00
_cell.angle_beta   90.00
_cell.angle_gamma   90.00
#
_symmetry.space_group_name_H-M   'P 1'
#
loop_
_entity.id
_entity.type
_entity.pdbx_description
1 polymer ?
#
loop_
_entity_poly.entity_id
_entity_poly.type
_entity_poly.pdbx_seq_one_letter_code
_entity_poly.pdbx_strand_id
1 'polypeptide(L)'
;RLEARFQCHARLAMCRLIVALASALLAAGDTAPQQQQQQLNDPSLARTQLKSRQGRTYRTLPVDASATKVAPHYGNPFERPGCRADELPIWTEDGQAAWCSPSCNPPHKCPTDAPIGVTAKPECALSGIIGRQCALVCNTSVAPSQCGPTGSCRADGYCAYAKEGGLMV
;
A
#
# COMPACT_ATOMS: atom_id res chain seq x y z
N ARG A 1 -13.16 -16.70 -68.42
CA ARG A 1 -13.76 -17.07 -67.09
C ARG A 1 -12.75 -17.63 -66.10
N LEU A 2 -11.58 -18.16 -66.50
CA LEU A 2 -10.56 -18.66 -65.58
C LEU A 2 -9.66 -17.56 -64.98
N GLU A 3 -9.35 -16.50 -65.73
CA GLU A 3 -8.39 -15.46 -65.32
C GLU A 3 -8.89 -14.59 -64.15
N ALA A 4 -10.20 -14.30 -64.07
CA ALA A 4 -10.79 -13.54 -62.97
C ALA A 4 -10.80 -14.31 -61.63
N ARG A 5 -10.79 -15.65 -61.66
CA ARG A 5 -10.76 -16.48 -60.44
C ARG A 5 -9.35 -16.52 -59.82
N PHE A 6 -8.31 -16.49 -60.65
CA PHE A 6 -6.91 -16.47 -60.21
C PHE A 6 -6.56 -15.15 -59.49
N GLN A 7 -7.06 -14.02 -59.99
CA GLN A 7 -6.85 -12.70 -59.38
C GLN A 7 -7.56 -12.55 -58.01
N CYS A 8 -8.69 -13.22 -57.80
CA CYS A 8 -9.42 -13.19 -56.53
C CYS A 8 -8.71 -14.01 -55.44
N HIS A 9 -8.18 -15.20 -55.79
CA HIS A 9 -7.41 -16.03 -54.86
C HIS A 9 -6.07 -15.40 -54.46
N ALA A 10 -5.37 -14.78 -55.40
CA ALA A 10 -4.10 -14.09 -55.12
C ALA A 10 -4.29 -12.88 -54.17
N ARG A 11 -5.38 -12.12 -54.33
CA ARG A 11 -5.73 -11.02 -53.43
C ARG A 11 -6.13 -11.49 -52.02
N LEU A 12 -6.85 -12.61 -51.91
CA LEU A 12 -7.19 -13.21 -50.62
C LEU A 12 -5.96 -13.72 -49.86
N ALA A 13 -5.00 -14.31 -50.58
CA ALA A 13 -3.75 -14.82 -49.99
C ALA A 13 -2.87 -13.67 -49.46
N MET A 14 -2.73 -12.58 -50.22
CA MET A 14 -2.01 -11.38 -49.73
C MET A 14 -2.71 -10.74 -48.53
N CYS A 15 -4.04 -10.64 -48.54
CA CYS A 15 -4.78 -10.07 -47.42
C CYS A 15 -4.59 -10.90 -46.12
N ARG A 16 -4.58 -12.23 -46.23
CA ARG A 16 -4.28 -13.11 -45.08
C ARG A 16 -2.86 -12.95 -44.56
N LEU A 17 -1.87 -12.79 -45.45
CA LEU A 17 -0.47 -12.60 -45.05
C LEU A 17 -0.27 -11.25 -44.34
N ILE A 18 -0.91 -10.19 -44.83
CA ILE A 18 -0.86 -8.85 -44.23
C ILE A 18 -1.54 -8.85 -42.86
N VAL A 19 -2.70 -9.50 -42.71
CA VAL A 19 -3.38 -9.60 -41.41
C VAL A 19 -2.57 -10.44 -40.43
N ALA A 20 -1.94 -11.53 -40.87
CA ALA A 20 -1.08 -12.36 -40.03
C ALA A 20 0.18 -11.60 -39.55
N LEU A 21 0.81 -10.82 -40.42
CA LEU A 21 1.97 -9.99 -40.07
C LEU A 21 1.58 -8.82 -39.15
N ALA A 22 0.43 -8.17 -39.38
CA ALA A 22 -0.07 -7.12 -38.50
C ALA A 22 -0.41 -7.65 -37.09
N SER A 23 -0.95 -8.87 -37.01
CA SER A 23 -1.26 -9.53 -35.74
C SER A 23 -0.01 -9.87 -34.92
N ALA A 24 1.10 -10.20 -35.59
CA ALA A 24 2.37 -10.51 -34.93
C ALA A 24 3.09 -9.26 -34.39
N LEU A 25 2.87 -8.09 -34.98
CA LEU A 25 3.50 -6.82 -34.56
C LEU A 25 2.82 -6.17 -33.34
N LEU A 26 1.55 -6.47 -33.06
CA LEU A 26 0.84 -5.95 -31.88
C LEU A 26 1.19 -6.69 -30.57
N ALA A 27 2.00 -7.74 -30.60
CA ALA A 27 2.31 -8.57 -29.43
C ALA A 27 3.57 -8.12 -28.64
N ALA A 28 4.21 -7.01 -29.03
CA ALA A 28 5.51 -6.59 -28.47
C ALA A 28 5.50 -5.23 -27.74
N GLY A 29 4.33 -4.71 -27.37
CA GLY A 29 4.19 -3.48 -26.58
C GLY A 29 3.66 -3.77 -25.18
N ASP A 30 4.43 -3.34 -24.17
CA ASP A 30 4.01 -3.04 -22.80
C ASP A 30 3.80 -4.22 -21.81
N THR A 31 4.91 -4.81 -21.35
CA THR A 31 4.95 -5.53 -20.07
C THR A 31 5.62 -4.70 -18.96
N ALA A 32 4.85 -3.80 -18.33
CA ALA A 32 4.89 -3.43 -16.89
C ALA A 32 4.08 -2.12 -16.63
N PRO A 33 3.37 -1.94 -15.49
CA PRO A 33 3.06 -2.84 -14.39
C PRO A 33 1.53 -2.95 -14.16
N GLN A 34 0.87 -3.98 -14.68
CA GLN A 34 -0.55 -4.25 -14.36
C GLN A 34 -0.76 -4.99 -13.02
N GLN A 35 0.31 -5.51 -12.41
CA GLN A 35 0.18 -6.28 -11.16
C GLN A 35 -0.29 -5.44 -9.97
N GLN A 36 0.07 -4.14 -9.91
CA GLN A 36 -0.29 -3.29 -8.76
C GLN A 36 -1.78 -2.90 -8.77
N GLN A 37 -2.39 -2.74 -9.95
CA GLN A 37 -3.80 -2.38 -10.08
C GLN A 37 -4.74 -3.57 -9.87
N GLN A 38 -4.32 -4.79 -10.24
CA GLN A 38 -5.16 -5.98 -10.07
C GLN A 38 -5.29 -6.43 -8.61
N GLN A 39 -4.27 -6.22 -7.76
CA GLN A 39 -4.37 -6.54 -6.32
C GLN A 39 -5.31 -5.59 -5.54
N LEU A 40 -5.60 -4.39 -6.05
CA LEU A 40 -6.57 -3.47 -5.45
C LEU A 40 -8.03 -3.94 -5.60
N ASN A 41 -8.29 -4.81 -6.57
CA ASN A 41 -9.65 -5.23 -6.96
C ASN A 41 -10.01 -6.63 -6.46
N ASP A 42 -9.13 -7.29 -5.70
CA ASP A 42 -9.41 -8.59 -5.10
C ASP A 42 -10.32 -8.40 -3.86
N PRO A 43 -11.52 -8.98 -3.82
CA PRO A 43 -12.43 -8.89 -2.67
C PRO A 43 -11.83 -9.49 -1.38
N SER A 44 -10.78 -10.31 -1.46
CA SER A 44 -10.02 -10.79 -0.31
C SER A 44 -9.11 -9.72 0.30
N LEU A 45 -8.57 -8.79 -0.51
CA LEU A 45 -7.81 -7.61 -0.04
C LEU A 45 -8.70 -6.50 0.50
N ALA A 46 -9.99 -6.47 0.16
CA ALA A 46 -10.93 -5.52 0.75
C ALA A 46 -11.00 -5.69 2.29
N ARG A 47 -10.75 -6.90 2.81
CA ARG A 47 -10.68 -7.17 4.25
C ARG A 47 -9.46 -6.54 4.92
N THR A 48 -8.40 -6.24 4.18
CA THR A 48 -7.19 -5.64 4.73
C THR A 48 -7.11 -4.13 4.54
N GLN A 49 -8.11 -3.53 3.86
CA GLN A 49 -8.17 -2.08 3.64
C GLN A 49 -8.77 -1.33 4.84
N LEU A 50 -8.11 -0.24 5.20
CA LEU A 50 -8.53 0.74 6.18
C LEU A 50 -8.65 2.11 5.49
N LYS A 51 -9.52 2.96 6.04
CA LYS A 51 -9.67 4.35 5.59
C LYS A 51 -9.48 5.31 6.75
N SER A 52 -8.81 6.43 6.48
CA SER A 52 -8.82 7.56 7.42
C SER A 52 -10.10 8.38 7.29
N ARG A 53 -10.32 9.30 8.23
CA ARG A 53 -11.40 10.29 8.16
C ARG A 53 -11.32 11.20 6.94
N GLN A 54 -10.12 11.36 6.37
CA GLN A 54 -9.86 12.17 5.18
C GLN A 54 -10.04 11.38 3.87
N GLY A 55 -10.48 10.11 3.95
CA GLY A 55 -10.72 9.26 2.78
C GLY A 55 -9.47 8.59 2.19
N ARG A 56 -8.28 8.78 2.80
CA ARG A 56 -7.05 8.08 2.39
C ARG A 56 -7.13 6.60 2.74
N THR A 57 -6.58 5.75 1.87
CA THR A 57 -6.61 4.30 2.05
C THR A 57 -5.29 3.79 2.61
N TYR A 58 -5.38 2.72 3.40
CA TYR A 58 -4.26 2.03 4.02
C TYR A 58 -4.49 0.54 3.93
N ARG A 59 -3.42 -0.25 4.07
CA ARG A 59 -3.52 -1.71 4.05
C ARG A 59 -2.76 -2.32 5.20
N THR A 60 -3.33 -3.34 5.81
CA THR A 60 -2.53 -4.25 6.64
C THR A 60 -2.03 -5.40 5.77
N LEU A 61 -0.79 -5.81 5.97
CA LEU A 61 -0.31 -7.10 5.46
C LEU A 61 -0.35 -8.12 6.60
N PRO A 62 -0.62 -9.41 6.31
CA PRO A 62 -0.46 -10.46 7.31
C PRO A 62 0.98 -10.44 7.80
N VAL A 63 1.18 -10.25 9.10
CA VAL A 63 2.49 -10.45 9.72
C VAL A 63 2.48 -11.73 10.52
N ASP A 64 3.59 -12.46 10.40
CA ASP A 64 3.99 -13.47 11.36
C ASP A 64 4.27 -12.75 12.68
N ALA A 65 3.22 -12.59 13.49
CA ALA A 65 3.28 -11.94 14.78
C ALA A 65 4.25 -12.72 15.69
N SER A 66 5.45 -12.18 15.91
CA SER A 66 6.35 -12.69 16.93
C SER A 66 7.10 -11.54 17.58
N ALA A 67 6.48 -10.95 18.59
CA ALA A 67 7.11 -9.96 19.46
C ALA A 67 7.02 -10.42 20.92
N THR A 68 8.14 -10.87 21.47
CA THR A 68 8.30 -11.29 22.87
C THR A 68 9.06 -10.25 23.72
N LYS A 69 9.26 -9.03 23.20
CA LYS A 69 9.87 -7.91 23.93
C LYS A 69 8.81 -6.83 24.16
N VAL A 70 8.76 -6.26 25.36
CA VAL A 70 7.91 -5.10 25.70
C VAL A 70 8.43 -3.87 24.95
N ALA A 71 8.03 -3.72 23.70
CA ALA A 71 8.26 -2.51 22.90
C ALA A 71 7.12 -1.50 23.15
N PRO A 72 7.36 -0.19 22.99
CA PRO A 72 6.27 0.78 22.95
C PRO A 72 5.34 0.48 21.76
N HIS A 73 4.09 0.92 21.83
CA HIS A 73 3.19 0.92 20.68
C HIS A 73 3.65 1.93 19.62
N TYR A 74 3.14 1.85 18.40
CA TYR A 74 3.48 2.78 17.29
C TYR A 74 4.94 2.70 16.83
N GLY A 75 5.57 1.55 17.06
CA GLY A 75 6.94 1.28 16.66
C GLY A 75 7.13 1.14 15.15
N ASN A 76 8.40 0.98 14.77
CA ASN A 76 8.83 0.74 13.41
C ASN A 76 8.60 -0.75 13.03
N PRO A 77 7.71 -1.06 12.06
CA PRO A 77 7.46 -2.44 11.63
C PRO A 77 8.64 -3.10 10.90
N PHE A 78 9.62 -2.31 10.46
CA PHE A 78 10.80 -2.80 9.71
C PHE A 78 11.96 -3.22 10.61
N GLU A 79 11.93 -2.83 11.88
CA GLU A 79 12.90 -3.27 12.87
C GLU A 79 12.49 -4.63 13.45
N ARG A 80 13.43 -5.35 14.07
CA ARG A 80 13.12 -6.57 14.84
C ARG A 80 12.91 -6.19 16.31
N PRO A 81 11.87 -6.68 16.99
CA PRO A 81 10.96 -7.77 16.59
C PRO A 81 9.82 -7.37 15.63
N GLY A 82 9.65 -6.09 15.35
CA GLY A 82 8.58 -5.55 14.53
C GLY A 82 7.40 -5.11 15.39
N CYS A 83 6.19 -5.23 14.86
CA CYS A 83 4.98 -4.88 15.60
C CYS A 83 4.72 -5.84 16.76
N ARG A 84 4.10 -5.32 17.82
CA ARG A 84 3.67 -6.13 18.96
C ARG A 84 2.56 -7.09 18.54
N ALA A 85 2.30 -8.09 19.39
CA ALA A 85 1.25 -9.07 19.17
C ALA A 85 -0.17 -8.45 19.12
N ASP A 86 -0.37 -7.29 19.77
CA ASP A 86 -1.62 -6.53 19.78
C ASP A 86 -1.68 -5.42 18.71
N GLU A 87 -0.70 -5.39 17.80
CA GLU A 87 -0.58 -4.39 16.74
C GLU A 87 -0.55 -5.03 15.35
N LEU A 88 -1.04 -4.28 14.36
CA LEU A 88 -0.93 -4.62 12.95
C LEU A 88 -0.03 -3.61 12.22
N PRO A 89 0.81 -4.04 11.28
CA PRO A 89 1.55 -3.11 10.43
C PRO A 89 0.60 -2.51 9.40
N ILE A 90 0.40 -1.20 9.52
CA ILE A 90 -0.40 -0.45 8.57
C ILE A 90 0.52 0.23 7.59
N TRP A 91 0.30 -0.08 6.32
CA TRP A 91 1.03 0.46 5.19
C TRP A 91 0.26 1.61 4.57
N THR A 92 1.00 2.64 4.17
CA THR A 92 0.50 3.66 3.25
C THR A 92 0.10 3.01 1.91
N GLU A 93 -0.83 3.62 1.19
CA GLU A 93 -1.33 3.07 -0.08
C GLU A 93 -0.22 2.81 -1.11
N ASP A 94 0.81 3.67 -1.10
CA ASP A 94 2.00 3.59 -1.96
C ASP A 94 3.00 2.50 -1.52
N GLY A 95 2.82 1.89 -0.35
CA GLY A 95 3.71 0.86 0.19
C GLY A 95 5.10 1.37 0.58
N GLN A 96 5.32 2.69 0.63
CA GLN A 96 6.63 3.29 0.93
C GLN A 96 6.88 3.44 2.43
N ALA A 97 5.82 3.51 3.23
CA ALA A 97 5.92 3.70 4.66
C ALA A 97 4.91 2.83 5.42
N ALA A 98 5.25 2.52 6.66
CA ALA A 98 4.35 1.79 7.54
C ALA A 98 4.56 2.15 9.01
N TRP A 99 3.60 1.77 9.86
CA TRP A 99 3.70 1.87 11.32
C TRP A 99 2.95 0.73 11.99
N CYS A 100 3.32 0.41 13.23
CA CYS A 100 2.57 -0.53 14.05
C CYS A 100 1.34 0.14 14.66
N SER A 101 0.18 -0.47 14.50
CA SER A 101 -1.10 0.11 14.87
C SER A 101 -1.86 -0.78 15.84
N PRO A 102 -2.03 -0.34 17.10
CA PRO A 102 -2.93 -0.98 18.04
C PRO A 102 -4.38 -0.89 17.55
N SER A 103 -5.19 -1.89 17.91
CA SER A 103 -6.64 -1.77 17.79
C SER A 103 -7.18 -0.71 18.76
N CYS A 104 -8.21 0.02 18.33
CA CYS A 104 -8.88 0.96 19.23
C CYS A 104 -9.62 0.20 20.32
N ASN A 105 -9.30 0.48 21.58
CA ASN A 105 -10.04 -0.07 22.72
C ASN A 105 -11.25 0.80 23.10
N PRO A 106 -12.30 0.22 23.69
CA PRO A 106 -13.59 0.89 23.82
C PRO A 106 -13.56 2.23 24.59
N PRO A 107 -14.33 3.24 24.15
CA PRO A 107 -14.96 3.31 22.83
C PRO A 107 -13.98 3.78 21.74
N HIS A 108 -12.94 4.57 22.06
CA HIS A 108 -11.99 5.16 21.09
C HIS A 108 -10.59 5.39 21.68
N LYS A 109 -10.19 4.64 22.71
CA LYS A 109 -8.93 4.86 23.40
C LYS A 109 -7.80 4.13 22.69
N CYS A 110 -6.74 4.88 22.46
CA CYS A 110 -5.48 4.39 21.91
C CYS A 110 -4.44 4.36 23.03
N PRO A 111 -3.55 3.35 23.07
CA PRO A 111 -2.41 3.34 23.98
C PRO A 111 -1.60 4.63 23.90
N THR A 112 -0.95 5.02 25.00
CA THR A 112 -0.19 6.29 25.10
C THR A 112 1.31 6.09 25.27
N ASP A 113 1.75 4.85 25.39
CA ASP A 113 3.14 4.41 25.41
C ASP A 113 3.73 4.42 24.00
N ALA A 114 3.92 5.62 23.46
CA ALA A 114 4.62 5.85 22.20
C ALA A 114 6.15 5.72 22.36
N PRO A 115 6.89 5.57 21.26
CA PRO A 115 8.36 5.51 21.29
C PRO A 115 8.98 6.80 21.83
N ILE A 116 10.22 6.70 22.31
CA ILE A 116 10.93 7.84 22.89
C ILE A 116 11.07 8.99 21.88
N GLY A 117 10.83 10.22 22.34
CA GLY A 117 10.90 11.43 21.51
C GLY A 117 9.66 11.69 20.63
N VAL A 118 8.67 10.79 20.63
CA VAL A 118 7.38 11.05 19.98
C VAL A 118 6.57 12.03 20.81
N THR A 119 6.08 13.08 20.17
CA THR A 119 5.15 14.07 20.74
C THR A 119 3.80 14.11 20.02
N ALA A 120 3.67 13.37 18.92
CA ALA A 120 2.42 13.15 18.21
C ALA A 120 1.39 12.47 19.11
N LYS A 121 0.11 12.79 18.92
CA LYS A 121 -0.97 12.25 19.76
C LYS A 121 -1.58 11.00 19.14
N PRO A 122 -1.79 9.92 19.91
CA PRO A 122 -2.45 8.74 19.42
C PRO A 122 -3.95 8.99 19.27
N GLU A 123 -4.49 8.72 18.08
CA GLU A 123 -5.91 8.83 17.79
C GLU A 123 -6.45 7.57 17.11
N CYS A 124 -7.72 7.27 17.38
CA CYS A 124 -8.45 6.20 16.71
C CYS A 124 -8.90 6.69 15.32
N ALA A 125 -7.93 6.74 14.40
CA ALA A 125 -8.00 7.51 13.15
C ALA A 125 -8.37 6.68 11.92
N LEU A 126 -8.12 5.36 11.95
CA LEU A 126 -8.39 4.46 10.84
C LEU A 126 -9.60 3.56 11.12
N SER A 127 -10.33 3.21 10.07
CA SER A 127 -11.49 2.31 10.15
C SER A 127 -11.60 1.44 8.91
N GLY A 128 -11.94 0.16 9.09
CA GLY A 128 -12.14 -0.80 8.02
C GLY A 128 -12.87 -2.04 8.51
N ILE A 129 -12.83 -3.11 7.70
CA ILE A 129 -13.54 -4.35 8.02
C ILE A 129 -12.96 -5.05 9.25
N ILE A 130 -11.65 -4.92 9.49
CA ILE A 130 -10.94 -5.45 10.67
C ILE A 130 -11.18 -4.63 11.95
N GLY A 131 -11.98 -3.56 11.88
CA GLY A 131 -12.25 -2.67 12.99
C GLY A 131 -11.55 -1.32 12.85
N ARG A 132 -11.28 -0.69 13.99
CA ARG A 132 -10.66 0.63 14.05
C ARG A 132 -9.25 0.52 14.58
N GLN A 133 -8.34 1.25 13.94
CA GLN A 133 -6.91 1.21 14.20
C GLN A 133 -6.39 2.58 14.65
N CYS A 134 -5.44 2.54 15.59
CA CYS A 134 -4.82 3.72 16.15
C CYS A 134 -3.65 4.19 15.31
N ALA A 135 -3.49 5.50 15.16
CA ALA A 135 -2.34 6.12 14.53
C ALA A 135 -1.89 7.34 15.31
N LEU A 136 -0.61 7.67 15.22
CA LEU A 136 -0.07 8.90 15.77
C LEU A 136 -0.33 10.04 14.80
N VAL A 137 -1.13 11.02 15.20
CA VAL A 137 -1.48 12.20 14.40
C VAL A 137 -0.44 13.29 14.62
N CYS A 138 0.10 13.81 13.53
CA CYS A 138 1.14 14.82 13.50
C CYS A 138 0.80 15.97 12.54
N ASN A 139 1.46 17.10 12.74
CA ASN A 139 1.36 18.28 11.90
C ASN A 139 2.64 18.41 11.05
N THR A 140 2.46 18.40 9.74
CA THR A 140 3.54 18.50 8.75
C THR A 140 4.27 19.85 8.75
N SER A 141 3.69 20.88 9.38
CA SER A 141 4.26 22.23 9.47
C SER A 141 5.10 22.46 10.73
N VAL A 142 5.21 21.46 11.62
CA VAL A 142 5.94 21.57 12.90
C VAL A 142 7.31 20.91 12.78
N ALA A 143 8.35 21.63 13.20
CA ALA A 143 9.73 21.15 13.33
C ALA A 143 10.23 21.31 14.77
N PRO A 144 10.98 20.33 15.33
CA PRO A 144 11.29 19.03 14.74
C PRO A 144 10.04 18.14 14.59
N SER A 145 10.14 17.10 13.76
CA SER A 145 9.05 16.14 13.53
C SER A 145 8.52 15.59 14.86
N GLN A 146 7.21 15.48 14.99
CA GLN A 146 6.55 14.95 16.20
C GLN A 146 6.65 13.42 16.32
N CYS A 147 7.27 12.76 15.33
CA CYS A 147 7.30 11.31 15.16
C CYS A 147 8.58 10.65 15.71
N GLY A 148 9.32 11.38 16.55
CA GLY A 148 10.57 10.90 17.14
C GLY A 148 11.74 10.91 16.15
N PRO A 149 12.90 10.35 16.56
CA PRO A 149 14.14 10.47 15.80
C PRO A 149 14.18 9.64 14.51
N THR A 150 13.44 8.54 14.44
CA THR A 150 13.44 7.60 13.30
C THR A 150 12.15 7.65 12.48
N GLY A 151 11.10 8.30 13.00
CA GLY A 151 9.82 8.46 12.31
C GLY A 151 9.68 9.82 11.63
N SER A 152 8.88 9.87 10.57
CA SER A 152 8.58 11.11 9.85
C SER A 152 7.08 11.40 9.84
N CYS A 153 6.72 12.67 9.99
CA CYS A 153 5.35 13.12 9.79
C CYS A 153 5.05 13.17 8.30
N ARG A 154 4.15 12.31 7.83
CA ARG A 154 3.82 12.20 6.42
C ARG A 154 2.78 13.22 6.01
N ALA A 155 2.67 13.46 4.70
CA ALA A 155 1.70 14.41 4.11
C ALA A 155 0.23 14.05 4.40
N ASP A 156 -0.01 12.83 4.88
CA ASP A 156 -1.30 12.37 5.36
C ASP A 156 -1.59 12.64 6.84
N GLY A 157 -0.65 13.26 7.55
CA GLY A 157 -0.81 13.68 8.94
C GLY A 157 -0.57 12.55 9.94
N TYR A 158 0.08 11.46 9.52
CA TYR A 158 0.42 10.35 10.39
C TYR A 158 1.93 10.15 10.49
N CYS A 159 2.38 9.72 11.67
CA CYS A 159 3.74 9.25 11.83
C CYS A 159 3.90 7.88 11.17
N ALA A 160 4.90 7.76 10.31
CA ALA A 160 5.27 6.50 9.71
C ALA A 160 6.79 6.39 9.56
N TYR A 161 7.25 5.16 9.41
CA TYR A 161 8.64 4.82 9.14
C TYR A 161 8.75 4.48 7.66
N ALA A 162 9.81 4.94 7.00
CA ALA A 162 10.06 4.60 5.60
C ALA A 162 10.59 3.17 5.52
N LYS A 163 10.14 2.41 4.51
CA LYS A 163 10.80 1.17 4.13
C LYS A 163 12.16 1.54 3.52
N GLU A 164 13.23 0.86 3.92
CA GLU A 164 14.54 1.06 3.29
C GLU A 164 14.41 0.87 1.76
N GLY A 165 14.86 1.88 1.00
CA GLY A 165 14.67 1.96 -0.46
C GLY A 165 13.54 2.90 -0.93
N GLY A 166 12.72 3.45 -0.01
CA GLY A 166 11.79 4.56 -0.29
C GLY A 166 12.55 5.89 -0.36
N LEU A 167 13.26 6.11 -1.47
CA LEU A 167 14.03 7.32 -1.73
C LEU A 167 13.15 8.57 -1.58
N MET A 168 13.58 9.49 -0.72
CA MET A 168 13.05 10.84 -0.63
C MET A 168 13.32 11.55 -1.96
N VAL A 169 12.25 11.97 -2.65
CA VAL A 169 12.31 12.91 -3.79
C VAL A 169 11.89 14.27 -3.31
#